data_AF-A0A0Q9R0P3-F1
#
_entry.id   AF-A0A0Q9R0P3-F1
#
_cell.length_a   1.000
_cell.length_b   1.000
_cell.length_c   1.000
_cell.angle_alpha   90.00
_cell.angle_beta   90.00
_cell.angle_gamma   90.00
#
_symmetry.space_group_name_H-M   'P 1'
#
loop_
_entity.id
_entity.type
_entity.pdbx_description
1 polymer ?
#
loop_
_entity_poly.entity_id
_entity_poly.type
_entity_poly.pdbx_seq_one_letter_code
_entity_poly.pdbx_strand_id
1 'polypeptide(L)' 'MLRVVNPDATPEEVAALVAVLAALGSVGGEPPRRRTPEWSAPHRGVRRTHLSGPGGWRSSGLAR' A
#
# COMPACT_ATOMS: atom_id res chain seq x y z
N MET A 1 4.79 -5.50 -24.39
CA MET A 1 4.48 -6.94 -24.51
C MET A 1 5.79 -7.67 -24.77
N LEU A 2 6.05 -8.78 -24.05
CA LEU A 2 7.23 -9.63 -24.28
C LEU A 2 6.86 -10.72 -25.30
N ARG A 3 7.69 -10.93 -26.32
CA ARG A 3 7.49 -11.98 -27.34
C ARG A 3 8.81 -12.69 -27.61
N VAL A 4 8.81 -14.02 -27.51
CA VAL A 4 9.93 -14.86 -27.93
C VAL A 4 9.84 -15.04 -29.44
N VAL A 5 10.87 -14.61 -30.17
CA VAL A 5 10.91 -14.62 -31.64
C VAL A 5 11.70 -15.82 -32.18
N ASN A 6 12.62 -16.36 -31.39
CA ASN A 6 13.42 -17.53 -31.75
C ASN A 6 12.70 -18.82 -31.34
N PRO A 7 12.35 -19.73 -32.27
CA PRO A 7 11.69 -21.00 -31.96
C PRO A 7 12.58 -22.00 -31.21
N ASP A 8 13.90 -21.83 -31.25
CA ASP A 8 14.87 -22.77 -30.65
C ASP A 8 15.36 -22.33 -29.25
N ALA A 9 14.76 -21.30 -28.67
CA ALA A 9 15.10 -20.87 -27.33
C ALA A 9 14.81 -22.01 -26.34
N THR A 10 15.83 -22.40 -25.58
CA THR A 10 15.68 -23.47 -24.59
C THR A 10 14.80 -23.01 -23.43
N PRO A 11 14.07 -23.92 -22.77
CA PRO A 11 13.25 -23.58 -21.60
C PRO A 11 14.04 -22.83 -20.51
N GLU A 12 15.31 -23.18 -20.35
CA GLU A 12 16.24 -22.58 -19.39
C GLU A 12 16.57 -21.12 -19.75
N GLU A 13 16.82 -20.83 -21.03
CA GLU A 13 17.08 -19.46 -21.50
C GLU A 13 15.86 -18.56 -21.34
N VAL A 14 14.66 -19.09 -21.62
CA VAL A 14 13.41 -18.36 -21.40
C VAL A 14 13.23 -18.08 -19.90
N ALA A 15 13.50 -19.06 -19.04
CA ALA A 15 13.43 -18.88 -17.58
C ALA A 15 14.41 -17.83 -17.08
N ALA A 16 15.65 -17.81 -17.59
CA ALA A 16 16.65 -16.82 -17.23
C ALA A 16 16.22 -15.39 -17.60
N LEU A 17 15.69 -15.20 -18.81
CA LEU A 17 15.19 -13.90 -19.27
C LEU A 17 13.99 -13.43 -18.43
N VAL A 18 13.04 -14.32 -18.14
CA VAL A 18 11.88 -14.00 -17.28
C VAL A 18 12.34 -13.65 -15.87
N ALA A 19 13.30 -14.38 -15.30
CA ALA A 19 13.83 -14.12 -13.97
C ALA A 19 14.49 -12.74 -13.87
N VAL A 20 15.31 -12.37 -14.86
CA VAL A 20 15.94 -11.04 -14.93
C VAL A 20 14.89 -9.94 -15.06
N LEU A 21 13.89 -10.12 -15.93
CA LEU A 21 12.85 -9.13 -16.14
C LEU A 21 11.97 -8.94 -14.90
N ALA A 22 11.63 -10.04 -14.21
CA ALA A 22 10.90 -10.01 -12.94
C ALA A 22 11.70 -9.34 -11.83
N ALA A 23 13.02 -9.60 -11.76
CA ALA A 23 13.91 -8.96 -10.80
C ALA A 23 13.96 -7.44 -11.04
N LEU A 24 14.11 -6.98 -12.28
CA LEU A 24 14.09 -5.55 -12.63
C LEU A 24 12.78 -4.86 -12.24
N GLY A 25 11.64 -5.55 -12.41
CA GLY A 25 10.31 -5.04 -12.02
C GLY A 25 10.04 -5.07 -10.50
N SER A 26 10.81 -5.83 -9.74
CA SER A 26 10.68 -5.91 -8.27
C SER A 26 11.44 -4.81 -7.52
N VAL A 27 12.36 -4.11 -8.20
CA VAL A 27 13.11 -2.97 -7.64
C VAL A 27 12.26 -1.72 -7.76
N GLY A 28 11.25 -1.55 -6.91
CA GLY A 28 10.48 -0.31 -6.98
C GLY A 28 9.18 -0.31 -6.21
N GLY A 29 9.28 -0.15 -4.91
CA GLY A 29 8.13 0.28 -4.12
C GLY A 29 8.48 0.31 -2.64
N GLU A 30 8.44 1.49 -2.04
CA GLU A 30 8.27 1.57 -0.60
C GLU A 30 7.01 0.76 -0.26
N PRO A 31 7.09 -0.25 0.64
CA PRO A 31 5.89 -0.98 1.03
C PRO A 31 4.80 0.00 1.45
N PRO A 32 3.53 -0.26 1.09
CA PRO A 32 2.45 0.65 1.45
C PRO A 32 2.49 0.87 2.96
N ARG A 33 2.56 2.15 3.36
CA ARG A 33 2.65 2.50 4.78
C ARG A 33 1.48 1.85 5.51
N ARG A 34 1.80 1.01 6.51
CA ARG A 34 0.78 0.35 7.32
C ARG A 34 -0.07 1.42 7.98
N ARG A 35 -1.34 1.47 7.60
CA ARG A 35 -2.30 2.41 8.20
C ARG A 35 -2.79 1.83 9.52
N THR A 36 -2.58 2.58 10.60
CA THR A 36 -3.21 2.28 11.89
C THR A 36 -4.71 2.44 11.73
N PRO A 37 -5.53 1.41 12.04
CA PRO A 37 -6.96 1.56 11.97
C PRO A 37 -7.40 2.62 12.98
N GLU A 38 -8.41 3.41 12.62
CA GLU A 38 -8.79 4.59 13.40
C GLU A 38 -9.23 4.23 14.83
N TRP A 39 -9.73 3.02 15.06
CA TRP A 39 -10.06 2.52 16.40
C TRP A 39 -8.84 2.36 17.31
N SER A 40 -7.65 2.11 16.77
CA SER A 40 -6.40 1.90 17.52
C SER A 40 -5.47 3.12 17.47
N ALA A 41 -5.98 4.28 17.06
CA ALA A 41 -5.16 5.47 16.91
C ALA A 41 -4.76 6.06 18.29
N PRO A 42 -3.47 6.44 18.51
CA PRO A 42 -3.00 6.91 19.82
C PRO A 42 -3.78 8.10 20.38
N HIS A 43 -4.33 8.98 19.53
CA HIS A 43 -5.14 10.12 19.96
C HIS A 43 -6.44 9.74 20.64
N ARG A 44 -6.90 8.48 20.54
CA ARG A 44 -8.05 7.95 21.25
C ARG A 44 -7.72 7.43 22.64
N GLY A 45 -6.44 7.23 22.97
CA GLY A 45 -5.98 6.83 24.31
C GLY A 45 -6.05 7.95 25.34
N VAL A 46 -6.32 9.19 24.92
CA VAL A 46 -6.46 10.35 25.78
C VAL A 46 -7.79 11.04 25.54
N ARG A 47 -8.38 11.59 26.61
CA ARG A 47 -9.58 12.43 26.50
C ARG A 47 -9.23 13.69 25.73
N ARG A 48 -9.99 14.01 24.68
CA ARG A 48 -9.91 15.29 23.96
C ARG A 48 -10.97 16.25 24.46
N THR A 49 -10.63 17.55 24.44
CA THR A 49 -11.59 18.61 24.71
C THR A 49 -12.60 18.68 23.55
N HIS A 50 -13.88 18.56 23.88
CA HIS A 50 -14.97 18.81 22.94
C HIS A 50 -15.45 20.25 23.12
N LEU A 51 -15.52 21.00 22.03
CA LEU A 51 -16.01 22.38 22.06
C LEU A 51 -17.53 22.40 22.24
N SER A 52 -18.00 23.21 23.17
CA SER A 52 -19.40 23.57 23.30
C SER A 52 -19.73 24.67 22.28
N GLY A 53 -20.74 24.46 21.44
CA GLY A 53 -21.15 25.45 20.44
C GLY A 53 -21.90 24.84 19.25
N PRO A 54 -22.39 25.67 18.31
CA PRO A 54 -23.08 25.20 17.12
C PRO A 54 -22.24 24.17 16.36
N GLY A 55 -22.81 22.99 16.09
CA GLY A 55 -22.10 21.90 15.41
C GLY A 55 -21.15 21.08 16.29
N GLY A 56 -20.90 21.47 17.55
CA GLY A 56 -20.01 20.75 18.47
C GLY A 56 -20.42 19.29 18.67
N TRP A 57 -21.71 19.04 18.91
CA TRP A 57 -22.27 17.68 19.06
C TRP A 57 -22.19 16.84 17.78
N ARG A 58 -22.34 17.45 16.59
CA ARG A 58 -22.18 16.73 15.32
C ARG A 58 -20.72 16.33 15.08
N SER A 59 -19.79 17.21 15.44
CA SER A 59 -18.35 16.99 15.27
C SER A 59 -17.75 15.98 16.26
N SER A 60 -18.43 15.67 17.38
CA SER A 60 -17.92 14.72 18.36
C SER A 60 -18.01 13.25 17.92
N GLY A 61 -18.93 12.92 17.00
CA GLY A 61 -19.16 11.55 16.54
C GLY A 61 -18.53 11.19 15.18
N LEU A 62 -18.03 12.18 14.43
CA LEU A 62 -17.46 11.95 13.10
C LEU A 62 -15.97 11.63 13.23
N ALA A 63 -15.55 10.54 12.55
CA ALA A 63 -14.13 10.24 12.38
C ALA A 63 -13.46 11.37 11.58
N ARG A 64 -12.27 11.78 12.01
CA ARG A 64 -11.44 12.77 11.33
C ARG A 64 -10.32 12.08 10.57
#